data_AF-A0A843AEB5-F1
#
_entry.id   AF-A0A843AEB5-F1
#
_cell.length_a   1.000
_cell.length_b   1.000
_cell.length_c   1.000
_cell.angle_alpha   90.00
_cell.angle_beta   90.00
_cell.angle_gamma   90.00
#
_symmetry.space_group_name_H-M   'P 1'
#
loop_
_entity.id
_entity.type
_entity.pdbx_description
1 polymer ?
#
loop_
_entity_poly.entity_id
_entity_poly.type
_entity_poly.pdbx_seq_one_letter_code
_entity_poly.pdbx_strand_id
1 'polypeptide(L)'
;MKNKVENKVENKLENNEEIKLENEVEKNEKDKIKTKLESKENGTKVQRLIYYLICIYTTFILDEPIHHVGSIFPGNTKVRYENGTYYCPVKNNNVGNLKAVCRFCIAKQG
;
A
#
# COMPACT_ATOMS: atom_id res chain seq x y z
N MET A 1 13.65 -60.21 -17.73
CA MET A 1 14.46 -59.79 -16.56
C MET A 1 15.19 -58.52 -16.97
N LYS A 2 14.78 -57.36 -16.46
CA LYS A 2 15.52 -56.10 -16.70
C LYS A 2 16.84 -56.12 -15.91
N ASN A 3 17.93 -55.66 -16.52
CA ASN A 3 19.29 -55.76 -16.00
C ASN A 3 19.53 -54.77 -14.83
N LYS A 4 20.43 -55.12 -13.90
CA LYS A 4 20.82 -54.30 -12.72
C LYS A 4 21.29 -52.87 -13.07
N VAL A 5 21.73 -52.65 -14.31
CA VAL A 5 22.12 -51.34 -14.86
C VAL A 5 20.91 -50.51 -15.27
N GLU A 6 19.85 -51.13 -15.80
CA GLU A 6 18.62 -50.46 -16.24
C GLU A 6 17.85 -49.89 -15.04
N ASN A 7 17.74 -50.66 -13.95
CA ASN A 7 17.08 -50.21 -12.71
C ASN A 7 17.80 -49.01 -12.04
N LYS A 8 19.13 -48.89 -12.19
CA LYS A 8 19.90 -47.77 -11.62
C LYS A 8 19.75 -46.48 -12.43
N VAL A 9 19.52 -46.62 -13.73
CA VAL A 9 19.28 -45.49 -14.64
C VAL A 9 17.85 -44.99 -14.50
N GLU A 10 16.87 -45.90 -14.41
CA GLU A 10 15.44 -45.57 -14.16
C GLU A 10 15.27 -44.78 -12.84
N ASN A 11 15.81 -45.28 -11.71
CA ASN A 11 15.73 -44.56 -10.42
C ASN A 11 16.41 -43.18 -10.40
N LYS A 12 17.47 -42.98 -11.22
CA LYS A 12 18.16 -41.69 -11.31
C LYS A 12 17.39 -40.69 -12.18
N LEU A 13 16.65 -41.18 -13.16
CA LEU A 13 15.76 -40.37 -14.00
C LEU A 13 14.53 -39.92 -13.20
N GLU A 14 13.90 -40.83 -12.45
CA GLU A 14 12.74 -40.52 -11.59
C GLU A 14 13.09 -39.45 -10.53
N ASN A 15 14.21 -39.60 -9.82
CA ASN A 15 14.64 -38.60 -8.83
C ASN A 15 14.95 -37.22 -9.45
N ASN A 16 15.43 -37.18 -10.70
CA ASN A 16 15.71 -35.92 -11.38
C ASN A 16 14.42 -35.23 -11.87
N GLU A 17 13.39 -35.98 -12.21
CA GLU A 17 12.07 -35.45 -12.58
C GLU A 17 11.33 -34.91 -11.35
N GLU A 18 11.41 -35.60 -10.22
CA GLU A 18 10.82 -35.15 -8.95
C GLU A 18 11.45 -33.84 -8.46
N ILE A 19 12.78 -33.73 -8.48
CA ILE A 19 13.50 -32.48 -8.15
C ILE A 19 13.12 -31.34 -9.11
N LYS A 20 12.92 -31.63 -10.41
CA LYS A 20 12.48 -30.61 -11.37
C LYS A 20 11.06 -30.13 -11.05
N LEU A 21 10.15 -31.05 -10.75
CA LEU A 21 8.78 -30.72 -10.37
C LEU A 21 8.75 -29.84 -9.11
N GLU A 22 9.52 -30.19 -8.07
CA GLU A 22 9.59 -29.41 -6.83
C GLU A 22 10.08 -27.98 -7.09
N ASN A 23 11.14 -27.82 -7.89
CA ASN A 23 11.67 -26.51 -8.27
C ASN A 23 10.66 -25.68 -9.10
N GLU A 24 9.91 -26.32 -9.99
CA GLU A 24 8.86 -25.65 -10.77
C GLU A 24 7.69 -25.21 -9.88
N VAL A 25 7.28 -26.03 -8.92
CA VAL A 25 6.25 -25.68 -7.93
C VAL A 25 6.71 -24.48 -7.08
N GLU A 26 7.93 -24.52 -6.54
CA GLU A 26 8.47 -23.43 -5.73
C GLU A 26 8.59 -22.11 -6.53
N LYS A 27 9.01 -22.19 -7.79
CA LYS A 27 9.07 -21.03 -8.69
C LYS A 27 7.68 -20.45 -8.96
N ASN A 28 6.69 -21.31 -9.24
CA ASN A 28 5.31 -20.89 -9.49
C ASN A 28 4.68 -20.22 -8.25
N GLU A 29 4.98 -20.68 -7.05
CA GLU A 29 4.54 -20.03 -5.81
C GLU A 29 5.19 -18.65 -5.63
N LYS A 30 6.50 -18.53 -5.87
CA LYS A 30 7.22 -17.25 -5.83
C LYS A 30 6.67 -16.24 -6.84
N ASP A 31 6.39 -16.67 -8.06
CA ASP A 31 5.84 -15.80 -9.12
C ASP A 31 4.43 -15.32 -8.78
N LYS A 32 3.58 -16.17 -8.19
CA LYS A 32 2.25 -15.78 -7.68
C LYS A 32 2.35 -14.73 -6.56
N ILE A 33 3.28 -14.92 -5.61
CA ILE A 33 3.51 -13.95 -4.51
C ILE A 33 3.97 -12.61 -5.08
N LYS A 34 4.94 -12.62 -6.00
CA LYS A 34 5.46 -11.42 -6.66
C LYS A 34 4.34 -10.65 -7.38
N THR A 35 3.53 -11.34 -8.17
CA THR A 35 2.40 -10.74 -8.89
C THR A 35 1.38 -10.10 -7.94
N LYS A 36 1.11 -10.74 -6.79
CA LYS A 36 0.21 -10.21 -5.76
C LYS A 36 0.80 -8.98 -5.06
N LEU A 37 2.11 -8.95 -4.82
CA LEU A 37 2.81 -7.79 -4.26
C LEU A 37 2.79 -6.62 -5.24
N GLU A 38 3.12 -6.86 -6.51
CA GLU A 38 3.12 -5.83 -7.56
C GLU A 38 1.72 -5.23 -7.78
N SER A 39 0.67 -6.05 -7.81
CA SER A 39 -0.71 -5.56 -7.93
C SER A 39 -1.14 -4.74 -6.71
N LYS A 40 -0.75 -5.16 -5.49
CA LYS A 40 -0.98 -4.39 -4.26
C LYS A 40 -0.23 -3.06 -4.30
N GLU A 41 1.05 -3.06 -4.68
CA GLU A 41 1.85 -1.84 -4.82
C GLU A 41 1.25 -0.89 -5.86
N ASN A 42 0.87 -1.38 -7.03
CA ASN A 42 0.24 -0.56 -8.08
C ASN A 42 -1.10 0.01 -7.63
N GLY A 43 -1.93 -0.77 -6.92
CA GLY A 43 -3.14 -0.27 -6.29
C GLY A 43 -2.86 0.87 -5.31
N THR A 44 -1.82 0.74 -4.48
CA THR A 44 -1.43 1.81 -3.54
C THR A 44 -0.84 3.04 -4.22
N LYS A 45 -0.19 2.90 -5.39
CA LYS A 45 0.35 4.04 -6.17
C LYS A 45 -0.77 4.90 -6.74
N VAL A 46 -1.76 4.28 -7.40
CA VAL A 46 -2.91 5.02 -7.98
C VAL A 46 -3.71 5.73 -6.89
N GLN A 47 -4.01 5.03 -5.79
CA GLN A 47 -4.70 5.63 -4.63
C GLN A 47 -3.96 6.85 -4.09
N ARG A 48 -2.63 6.80 -4.02
CA ARG A 48 -1.80 7.90 -3.55
C ARG A 48 -1.84 9.11 -4.50
N LEU A 49 -1.82 8.87 -5.81
CA LEU A 49 -1.95 9.94 -6.81
C LEU A 49 -3.29 10.66 -6.70
N ILE A 50 -4.39 9.90 -6.59
CA ILE A 50 -5.73 10.47 -6.38
C ILE A 50 -5.77 11.28 -5.08
N TYR A 51 -5.18 10.74 -4.01
CA TYR A 51 -5.12 11.45 -2.73
C TYR A 51 -4.35 12.77 -2.83
N TYR A 52 -3.22 12.81 -3.53
CA TYR A 52 -2.48 14.05 -3.76
C TYR A 52 -3.24 15.06 -4.61
N LEU A 53 -3.94 14.60 -5.65
CA LEU A 53 -4.79 15.46 -6.47
C LEU A 53 -5.88 16.14 -5.62
N ILE A 54 -6.55 15.38 -4.75
CA ILE A 54 -7.55 15.91 -3.81
C ILE A 54 -6.92 16.93 -2.86
N CYS A 55 -5.75 16.62 -2.29
CA CYS A 55 -5.05 17.53 -1.38
C CYS A 55 -4.69 18.86 -2.05
N ILE A 56 -4.17 18.79 -3.29
CA ILE A 56 -3.79 19.97 -4.05
C ILE A 56 -5.02 20.81 -4.39
N TYR A 57 -6.06 20.16 -4.92
CA TYR A 57 -7.29 20.84 -5.33
C TYR A 57 -7.99 21.53 -4.15
N THR A 58 -8.21 20.82 -3.05
CA THR A 58 -8.86 21.40 -1.86
C THR A 58 -8.06 22.55 -1.28
N THR A 59 -6.75 22.37 -1.06
CA THR A 59 -5.95 23.37 -0.36
C THR A 59 -5.61 24.59 -1.22
N PHE A 60 -5.18 24.38 -2.47
CA PHE A 60 -4.59 25.46 -3.27
C PHE A 60 -5.53 26.02 -4.35
N ILE A 61 -6.65 25.34 -4.64
CA ILE A 61 -7.63 25.83 -5.62
C ILE A 61 -8.90 26.31 -4.91
N LEU A 62 -9.35 25.59 -3.88
CA LEU A 62 -10.56 25.94 -3.14
C LEU A 62 -10.32 26.72 -1.83
N ASP A 63 -9.06 26.85 -1.39
CA ASP A 63 -8.71 27.39 -0.06
C ASP A 63 -9.42 26.66 1.11
N GLU A 64 -9.67 25.36 0.94
CA GLU A 64 -10.36 24.50 1.89
C GLU A 64 -9.40 23.49 2.57
N PRO A 65 -9.71 23.00 3.78
CA PRO A 65 -8.92 21.97 4.43
C PRO A 65 -9.03 20.63 3.69
N ILE A 66 -7.95 19.84 3.73
CA ILE A 66 -7.90 18.50 3.13
C ILE A 66 -9.03 17.59 3.67
N HIS A 67 -9.38 17.74 4.94
CA HIS A 67 -10.56 17.11 5.54
C HIS A 67 -11.66 18.16 5.73
N HIS A 68 -12.85 17.86 5.22
CA HIS A 68 -14.01 18.75 5.29
C HIS A 68 -14.45 19.03 6.74
N VAL A 69 -15.09 20.19 6.95
CA VAL A 69 -15.69 20.57 8.25
C VAL A 69 -16.68 19.49 8.70
N GLY A 70 -16.59 19.09 9.96
CA GLY A 70 -17.38 17.99 10.53
C GLY A 70 -16.69 16.62 10.49
N SER A 71 -15.59 16.46 9.73
CA SER A 71 -14.77 15.23 9.76
C SER A 71 -14.35 14.89 11.18
N ILE A 72 -14.69 13.68 11.64
CA ILE A 72 -14.43 13.19 13.01
C ILE A 72 -13.04 12.56 13.09
N PHE A 73 -12.32 12.88 14.17
CA PHE A 73 -11.03 12.32 14.54
C PHE A 73 -11.13 11.57 15.88
N PRO A 74 -10.12 10.74 16.23
CA PRO A 74 -10.07 10.11 17.54
C PRO A 74 -10.32 11.10 18.69
N GLY A 75 -11.01 10.64 19.74
CA GLY A 75 -11.42 11.49 20.86
C GLY A 75 -12.68 12.33 20.62
N ASN A 76 -13.49 11.97 19.60
CA ASN A 76 -14.73 12.68 19.24
C ASN A 76 -14.52 14.16 18.91
N THR A 77 -13.32 14.49 18.43
CA THR A 77 -12.97 15.84 17.94
C THR A 77 -13.32 15.93 16.46
N LYS A 78 -13.50 17.15 15.95
CA LYS A 78 -13.86 17.35 14.54
C LYS A 78 -13.18 18.56 13.93
N VAL A 79 -13.07 18.55 12.60
CA VAL A 79 -12.71 19.78 11.86
C VAL A 79 -13.82 20.79 12.05
N ARG A 80 -13.44 22.02 12.39
CA ARG A 80 -14.37 23.12 12.65
C ARG A 80 -13.97 24.36 11.85
N TYR A 81 -14.95 25.20 11.54
CA TYR A 81 -14.75 26.48 10.87
C TYR A 81 -15.32 27.59 11.73
N GLU A 82 -14.46 28.51 12.15
CA GLU A 82 -14.81 29.56 13.11
C GLU A 82 -14.10 30.85 12.72
N ASN A 83 -14.85 31.94 12.68
CA ASN A 83 -14.32 33.29 12.42
C ASN A 83 -13.41 33.35 11.18
N GLY A 84 -13.81 32.72 10.08
CA GLY A 84 -13.02 32.72 8.85
C GLY A 84 -11.83 31.76 8.84
N THR A 85 -11.67 30.92 9.86
CA THR A 85 -10.51 30.04 10.00
C THR A 85 -10.94 28.58 10.17
N TYR A 86 -10.29 27.69 9.41
CA TYR A 86 -10.42 26.24 9.59
C TYR A 86 -9.48 25.72 10.68
N TYR A 87 -9.97 24.81 11.49
CA TYR A 87 -9.25 24.21 12.61
C TYR A 87 -9.30 22.69 12.53
N CYS A 88 -8.14 22.06 12.57
CA CYS A 88 -7.96 20.60 12.53
C CYS A 88 -7.41 20.10 13.87
N PRO A 89 -8.05 19.10 14.52
CA PRO A 89 -7.64 18.62 15.84
C PRO A 89 -6.23 18.04 15.89
N VAL A 90 -5.72 17.53 14.76
CA VAL A 90 -4.46 16.78 14.69
C VAL A 90 -3.35 17.51 13.93
N LYS A 91 -3.51 18.81 13.65
CA LYS A 91 -2.58 19.60 12.81
C LYS A 91 -1.15 19.58 13.34
N ASN A 92 -0.93 19.97 14.59
CA ASN A 92 0.41 20.07 15.19
C ASN A 92 1.04 18.69 15.37
N ASN A 93 0.23 17.66 15.67
CA ASN A 93 0.72 16.30 15.84
C ASN A 93 1.29 15.71 14.54
N ASN A 94 0.85 16.22 13.37
CA ASN A 94 1.19 15.65 12.07
C ASN A 94 1.95 16.58 11.13
N VAL A 95 2.07 17.89 11.44
CA VAL A 95 2.78 18.84 10.56
C VAL A 95 4.24 18.43 10.31
N GLY A 96 4.91 17.87 11.32
CA GLY A 96 6.29 17.36 11.22
C GLY A 96 6.41 15.97 10.59
N ASN A 97 5.33 15.21 10.49
CA ASN A 97 5.36 13.85 9.95
C ASN A 97 5.51 13.90 8.42
N LEU A 98 6.64 13.38 7.89
CA LEU A 98 6.92 13.33 6.45
C LEU A 98 5.90 12.49 5.66
N LYS A 99 5.18 11.59 6.33
CA LYS A 99 4.14 10.75 5.72
C LYS A 99 2.76 11.41 5.74
N ALA A 100 2.61 12.56 6.41
CA ALA A 100 1.33 13.26 6.53
C ALA A 100 1.27 14.46 5.57
N VAL A 101 0.11 14.65 4.95
CA VAL A 101 -0.17 15.83 4.11
C VAL A 101 -0.56 17.05 4.94
N CYS A 102 -0.65 16.92 6.27
CA CYS A 102 -1.03 18.00 7.17
C CYS A 102 -0.17 19.26 7.04
N ARG A 103 1.10 19.13 6.62
CA ARG A 103 1.98 20.28 6.33
C ARG A 103 1.47 21.18 5.21
N PHE A 104 0.68 20.63 4.29
CA PHE A 104 0.12 21.37 3.16
C PHE A 104 -1.27 21.91 3.47
N CYS A 105 -2.04 21.28 4.36
CA CYS A 105 -3.40 21.70 4.72
C CYS A 105 -3.46 23.13 5.29
N ILE A 106 -4.46 23.92 4.87
CA ILE A 106 -4.67 25.31 5.35
C ILE A 106 -5.15 25.41 6.81
N ALA A 107 -5.71 24.34 7.37
CA ALA A 107 -6.24 24.36 8.74
C ALA A 107 -5.16 24.63 9.79
N LYS A 108 -5.53 25.44 10.80
CA LYS A 108 -4.73 25.69 12.01
C LYS A 108 -4.96 24.59 13.04
N GLN A 109 -4.13 24.57 14.08
CA GLN A 109 -4.38 23.68 15.23
C GLN A 109 -5.69 24.06 15.90
N GLY A 110 -6.60 23.09 15.96
CA GLY A 110 -7.92 23.18 16.57
C GLY A 110 -8.00 22.62 17.97
#